data_AF-A0A7D5RQC4-F1
#
_entry.id   AF-A0A7D5RQC4-F1
#
_cell.length_a   1.000
_cell.length_b   1.000
_cell.length_c   1.000
_cell.angle_alpha   90.00
_cell.angle_beta   90.00
_cell.angle_gamma   90.00
#
_symmetry.space_group_name_H-M   'P 1'
#
loop_
_entity.id
_entity.type
_entity.pdbx_description
1 polymer ?
#
loop_
_entity_poly.entity_id
_entity_poly.type
_entity_poly.pdbx_seq_one_letter_code
_entity_poly.pdbx_strand_id
1 'polypeptide(L)'
;MMATVNYTFTFLACILAINVAKAQIPNPALIGYWHNWNSVSAPYIQLDFIDDRYNVIVVAFAVPASPSDMTMLFTSHVVSQSVLTTKIQQLQSQGK
;
A
#
# COMPACT_ATOMS: atom_id res chain seq x y z
N MET A 1 36.06 27.61 -19.88
CA MET A 1 35.89 27.22 -18.47
C MET A 1 35.03 25.96 -18.44
N MET A 2 35.64 24.79 -18.18
CA MET A 2 34.94 23.51 -18.21
C MET A 2 34.43 23.22 -16.80
N ALA A 3 33.11 23.12 -16.61
CA ALA A 3 32.54 22.84 -15.31
C ALA A 3 32.90 21.39 -14.91
N THR A 4 33.59 21.22 -13.78
CA THR A 4 33.85 19.90 -13.21
C THR A 4 32.54 19.33 -12.68
N VAL A 5 32.06 18.24 -13.29
CA VAL A 5 30.86 17.54 -12.83
C VAL A 5 31.17 16.87 -11.50
N ASN A 6 30.42 17.21 -10.45
CA ASN A 6 30.53 16.58 -9.15
C ASN A 6 29.75 15.26 -9.14
N TYR A 7 30.42 14.16 -9.47
CA TYR A 7 29.83 12.82 -9.59
C TYR A 7 29.09 12.37 -8.32
N THR A 8 29.54 12.79 -7.13
CA THR A 8 28.87 12.49 -5.86
C THR A 8 27.50 13.16 -5.79
N PHE A 9 27.42 14.44 -6.17
CA PHE A 9 26.16 15.17 -6.22
C PHE A 9 25.20 14.57 -7.26
N THR A 10 25.69 14.23 -8.45
CA THR A 10 24.89 13.57 -9.49
C THR A 10 24.35 12.22 -9.01
N PHE A 11 25.16 11.41 -8.34
CA PHE A 11 24.75 10.11 -7.81
C PHE A 11 23.66 10.23 -6.73
N LEU A 12 23.82 11.16 -5.78
CA LEU A 12 22.81 11.45 -4.75
C LEU A 12 21.50 11.96 -5.37
N ALA A 13 21.57 12.84 -6.36
CA ALA A 13 20.40 13.33 -7.08
C ALA A 13 19.65 12.20 -7.81
N CYS A 14 20.37 11.26 -8.42
CA CYS A 14 19.78 10.09 -9.07
C CYS A 14 19.07 9.17 -8.06
N ILE A 15 19.67 8.89 -6.91
CA ILE A 15 19.02 8.08 -5.86
C ILE A 15 17.73 8.76 -5.38
N LEU A 16 17.76 10.07 -5.15
CA LEU A 16 16.59 10.81 -4.71
C LEU A 16 15.46 10.77 -5.76
N ALA A 17 15.79 10.97 -7.04
CA ALA A 17 14.82 10.90 -8.13
C ALA A 17 14.16 9.52 -8.26
N ILE A 18 14.91 8.43 -8.09
CA ILE A 18 14.39 7.06 -8.14
C ILE A 18 13.40 6.80 -6.99
N ASN A 19 13.66 7.33 -5.79
CA ASN A 19 12.76 7.17 -4.65
C ASN A 19 11.47 7.99 -4.79
N VAL A 20 11.54 9.20 -5.38
CA VAL A 20 10.35 10.02 -5.65
C VAL A 20 9.44 9.36 -6.68
N ALA A 21 10.00 8.69 -7.70
CA ALA A 21 9.22 7.95 -8.70
C ALA A 21 8.42 6.79 -8.09
N LYS A 22 8.93 6.15 -7.02
CA LYS A 22 8.23 5.06 -6.30
C LYS A 22 7.08 5.54 -5.41
N ALA A 23 7.02 6.83 -5.08
CA ALA A 23 5.97 7.39 -4.23
C ALA A 23 4.74 7.88 -5.03
N GLN A 24 4.76 7.78 -6.36
CA GLN A 24 3.63 8.18 -7.19
C GLN A 24 2.59 7.06 -7.27
N ILE A 25 1.31 7.43 -7.28
CA ILE A 25 0.24 6.49 -7.61
C ILE A 25 0.52 5.92 -9.02
N PRO A 26 0.43 4.58 -9.22
CA PRO A 26 0.63 3.98 -10.52
C PRO A 26 -0.23 4.65 -11.61
N ASN A 27 0.32 4.83 -12.81
CA ASN A 27 -0.41 5.42 -13.95
C ASN A 27 -0.30 4.49 -15.18
N PRO A 28 -1.40 3.88 -15.65
CA PRO A 28 -2.77 4.02 -15.13
C PRO A 28 -2.99 3.30 -13.79
N ALA A 29 -3.89 3.83 -12.95
CA ALA A 29 -4.29 3.22 -11.69
C ALA A 29 -5.55 2.35 -11.89
N LEU A 30 -5.52 1.12 -11.38
CA LEU A 30 -6.71 0.30 -11.15
C LEU A 30 -6.87 0.11 -9.64
N ILE A 31 -7.87 0.79 -9.09
CA ILE A 31 -8.11 0.92 -7.66
C ILE A 31 -9.23 -0.03 -7.24
N GLY A 32 -9.02 -0.78 -6.16
CA GLY A 32 -10.03 -1.68 -5.60
C GLY A 32 -10.14 -1.55 -4.09
N TYR A 33 -11.37 -1.55 -3.57
CA TYR A 33 -11.61 -1.69 -2.13
C TYR A 33 -11.56 -3.16 -1.74
N TRP A 34 -10.77 -3.48 -0.72
CA TRP A 34 -10.58 -4.82 -0.22
C TRP A 34 -11.27 -5.00 1.13
N HIS A 35 -12.10 -6.02 1.24
CA HIS A 35 -12.88 -6.29 2.44
C HIS A 35 -12.03 -6.93 3.54
N ASN A 36 -11.83 -6.22 4.65
CA ASN A 36 -11.25 -6.79 5.88
C ASN A 36 -12.30 -7.55 6.71
N TRP A 37 -13.27 -8.18 6.07
CA TRP A 37 -14.31 -8.99 6.70
C TRP A 37 -14.65 -10.18 5.79
N ASN A 38 -15.42 -11.12 6.32
CA ASN A 38 -15.93 -12.26 5.56
C ASN A 38 -17.46 -12.26 5.64
N SER A 39 -18.15 -12.31 4.49
CA SER A 39 -19.60 -12.46 4.45
C SER A 39 -20.02 -13.49 3.40
N VAL A 40 -21.24 -14.01 3.51
CA VAL A 40 -21.77 -15.00 2.56
C VAL A 40 -21.87 -14.44 1.14
N SER A 41 -22.23 -13.16 1.01
CA SER A 41 -22.36 -12.48 -0.30
C SER A 41 -21.03 -11.98 -0.87
N ALA A 42 -19.98 -11.88 -0.05
CA ALA A 42 -18.66 -11.45 -0.44
C ALA A 42 -17.60 -12.18 0.42
N PRO A 43 -17.25 -13.42 0.04
CA PRO A 43 -16.24 -14.19 0.74
C PRO A 43 -14.90 -13.45 0.79
N TYR A 44 -14.19 -13.61 1.89
CA TYR A 44 -12.87 -13.02 2.08
C TYR A 44 -11.87 -13.53 1.01
N ILE A 45 -11.15 -12.59 0.40
CA ILE A 45 -10.06 -12.87 -0.53
C ILE A 45 -8.76 -12.52 0.18
N GLN A 46 -7.83 -13.47 0.29
CA GLN A 46 -6.53 -13.18 0.88
C GLN A 46 -5.73 -12.22 -0.02
N LEU A 47 -4.91 -11.34 0.56
CA LEU A 47 -4.20 -10.29 -0.18
C LEU A 47 -3.32 -10.82 -1.34
N ASP A 48 -2.78 -12.03 -1.22
CA ASP A 48 -1.98 -12.73 -2.23
C ASP A 48 -2.81 -13.41 -3.34
N PHE A 49 -4.14 -13.37 -3.26
CA PHE A 49 -5.06 -13.83 -4.32
C PHE A 49 -5.75 -12.67 -5.04
N ILE A 50 -5.40 -11.43 -4.74
CA ILE A 50 -5.89 -10.27 -5.48
C ILE A 50 -5.36 -10.35 -6.92
N ASP A 51 -6.24 -10.13 -7.90
CA ASP A 51 -5.86 -10.05 -9.31
C ASP A 51 -4.78 -8.98 -9.51
N ASP A 52 -3.68 -9.36 -10.16
CA ASP A 52 -2.48 -8.53 -10.23
C ASP A 52 -2.67 -7.19 -10.96
N ARG A 53 -3.76 -7.06 -11.74
CA ARG A 53 -4.12 -5.79 -12.38
C ARG A 53 -4.46 -4.70 -11.37
N TYR A 54 -4.95 -5.03 -10.18
CA TYR A 54 -5.14 -4.05 -9.11
C TYR A 54 -3.77 -3.60 -8.58
N ASN A 55 -3.47 -2.33 -8.81
CA ASN A 55 -2.20 -1.70 -8.42
C ASN A 55 -2.38 -0.65 -7.32
N VAL A 56 -3.62 -0.43 -6.86
CA VAL A 56 -3.93 0.31 -5.63
C VAL A 56 -5.01 -0.45 -4.87
N ILE A 57 -4.69 -0.86 -3.65
CA ILE A 57 -5.60 -1.65 -2.80
C ILE A 57 -6.01 -0.81 -1.60
N VAL A 58 -7.29 -0.45 -1.52
CA VAL A 58 -7.86 0.34 -0.44
C VAL A 58 -8.43 -0.60 0.61
N VAL A 59 -7.77 -0.70 1.76
CA VAL A 59 -8.19 -1.59 2.85
C VAL A 59 -9.45 -1.02 3.53
N ALA A 60 -10.55 -1.78 3.46
CA ALA A 60 -11.86 -1.38 3.95
C ALA A 60 -12.20 -2.13 5.25
N PHE A 61 -12.53 -1.48 6.37
CA PHE A 61 -12.32 -0.07 6.72
C PHE A 61 -11.73 0.00 8.13
N ALA A 62 -11.12 1.13 8.47
CA ALA A 62 -11.07 1.52 9.87
C ALA A 62 -12.48 1.90 10.33
N VAL A 63 -12.84 1.56 11.56
CA VAL A 63 -14.14 1.85 12.17
C VAL A 63 -13.94 2.58 13.50
N PRO A 64 -14.88 3.45 13.92
CA PRO A 64 -14.74 4.16 15.19
C PRO A 64 -14.78 3.17 16.37
N ALA A 65 -13.97 3.43 17.39
CA ALA A 65 -13.92 2.63 18.62
C ALA A 65 -15.28 2.55 19.33
N SER A 66 -16.05 3.65 19.29
CA SER A 66 -17.45 3.71 19.68
C SER A 66 -18.15 4.89 18.99
N PRO A 67 -19.49 4.93 18.98
CA PRO A 67 -20.24 6.06 18.43
C PRO A 67 -19.98 7.41 19.13
N SER A 68 -19.45 7.41 20.36
CA SER A 68 -19.11 8.63 21.10
C SER A 68 -17.64 9.03 21.01
N ASP A 69 -16.74 8.05 20.94
CA ASP A 69 -15.28 8.25 20.94
C ASP A 69 -14.77 8.64 19.54
N MET A 70 -15.35 8.10 18.46
CA MET A 70 -14.96 8.37 17.05
C MET A 70 -13.47 8.18 16.70
N THR A 71 -12.62 7.77 17.65
CA THR A 71 -11.25 7.35 17.38
C THR A 71 -11.28 6.17 16.42
N MET A 72 -10.71 6.35 15.24
CA MET A 72 -10.70 5.33 14.19
C MET A 72 -9.69 4.24 14.53
N LEU A 73 -10.17 3.00 14.63
CA LEU A 73 -9.34 1.82 14.85
C LEU A 73 -9.42 0.90 13.64
N PHE A 74 -8.33 0.21 13.38
CA PHE A 74 -8.28 -0.83 12.36
C PHE A 74 -7.78 -2.12 13.02
N THR A 75 -8.59 -3.18 12.90
CA THR A 75 -8.29 -4.50 13.43
C THR A 75 -8.48 -5.52 12.31
N SER A 76 -7.54 -6.43 12.08
CA SER A 76 -7.78 -7.52 11.13
C SER A 76 -8.86 -8.48 11.65
N HIS A 77 -9.88 -8.80 10.84
CA HIS A 77 -10.99 -9.66 11.29
C HIS A 77 -10.85 -11.14 10.90
N VAL A 78 -9.95 -11.47 9.97
CA VAL A 78 -9.84 -12.83 9.40
C VAL A 78 -8.48 -13.48 9.66
N VAL A 79 -7.40 -12.70 9.57
CA VAL A 79 -6.04 -13.16 9.86
C VAL A 79 -5.49 -12.41 11.07
N SER A 80 -4.36 -12.85 11.62
CA SER A 80 -3.71 -12.06 12.68
C SER A 80 -3.21 -10.71 12.12
N GLN A 81 -3.13 -9.70 13.00
CA GLN A 81 -2.60 -8.38 12.63
C GLN A 81 -1.18 -8.48 12.04
N SER A 82 -0.33 -9.37 12.59
CA SER A 82 1.01 -9.60 12.08
C SER A 82 1.03 -10.16 10.66
N VAL A 83 0.18 -11.16 10.37
CA VAL A 83 0.05 -11.75 9.03
C VAL A 83 -0.44 -10.70 8.04
N LEU A 84 -1.42 -9.88 8.41
CA LEU A 84 -1.91 -8.80 7.56
C LEU A 84 -0.80 -7.79 7.24
N THR A 85 -0.06 -7.32 8.26
CA THR A 85 1.05 -6.38 8.07
C THR A 85 2.13 -6.95 7.15
N THR A 86 2.52 -8.21 7.33
CA THR A 86 3.51 -8.86 6.45
C THR A 86 3.03 -8.94 5.00
N LYS A 87 1.76 -9.29 4.76
CA LYS A 87 1.20 -9.34 3.40
C LYS A 87 1.10 -7.96 2.75
N ILE A 88 0.75 -6.92 3.51
CA ILE A 88 0.76 -5.53 3.02
C ILE A 88 2.18 -5.13 2.60
N GLN A 89 3.18 -5.41 3.44
CA GLN A 89 4.59 -5.13 3.12
C GLN A 89 5.06 -5.88 1.88
N GLN A 90 4.59 -7.12 1.68
CA GLN A 90 4.88 -7.89 0.48
C GLN A 90 4.29 -7.21 -0.77
N LEU A 91 3.03 -6.79 -0.75
CA LEU A 91 2.40 -6.08 -1.88
C LEU A 91 3.12 -4.75 -2.18
N GLN A 92 3.50 -4.01 -1.14
CA GLN A 92 4.30 -2.77 -1.27
C GLN A 92 5.66 -3.04 -1.91
N SER A 93 6.32 -4.16 -1.57
CA SER A 93 7.57 -4.56 -2.21
C SER A 93 7.43 -4.90 -3.71
N GLN A 94 6.21 -5.24 -4.14
CA GLN A 94 5.85 -5.50 -5.54
C GLN A 94 5.40 -4.23 -6.29
N GLY A 95 5.34 -3.07 -5.62
CA GLY A 95 4.94 -1.81 -6.22
C GLY A 95 3.43 -1.55 -6.24
N LYS A 96 2.67 -2.21 -5.36
CA LYS A 96 1.26 -1.90 -5.08
C LYS A 96 1.12 -1.00 -3.84
#